data_AF-A0A7C7UTV0-F1
#
_entry.id   AF-A0A7C7UTV0-F1
#
_cell.length_a   1.000
_cell.length_b   1.000
_cell.length_c   1.000
_cell.angle_alpha   90.00
_cell.angle_beta   90.00
_cell.angle_gamma   90.00
#
_symmetry.space_group_name_H-M   'P 1'
#
loop_
_entity.id
_entity.type
_entity.pdbx_description
1 polymer ?
#
loop_
_entity_poly.entity_id
_entity_poly.type
_entity_poly.pdbx_seq_one_letter_code
_entity_poly.pdbx_strand_id
1 'polypeptide(L)'
;MSVDSAPTSTPATITPSLPCIVYHTPPGRQVRPAPTGCTNPDQSLIDGGWILCYNGKQMEYILNTFLTANETPYRSWAKRYPDRRAMGYLCTYAPEEVIQAAGFTPVRIRTGPDLPTQAEAHLQSFTCALCRSALHQALRGDLAFLSGLVFPHTCDTLQVLADVWRESFPDLYVATVVQPLNLGSPSVRPYLVAELQRFRQSLAGFSGRPISDDSLQASIRLHNETRRLLSQLDKRRSHLPARNFYAAVEASMVMPREQFNPLAAELVELLSEKNSERQKAPRLILVGPVL
;
A
#
# COMPACT_ATOMS: atom_id res chain seq x y z
N MET A 1 -3.36 -3.60 -65.77
CA MET A 1 -4.53 -3.64 -64.86
C MET A 1 -4.32 -2.55 -63.84
N SER A 2 -5.08 -1.46 -63.96
CA SER A 2 -5.07 -0.29 -63.08
C SER A 2 -5.51 -0.67 -61.67
N VAL A 3 -4.89 -0.10 -60.64
CA VAL A 3 -5.63 0.45 -59.49
C VAL A 3 -4.84 1.61 -58.88
N ASP A 4 -5.60 2.64 -58.52
CA ASP A 4 -5.25 4.01 -58.16
C ASP A 4 -4.43 4.22 -56.87
N SER A 5 -3.88 5.43 -56.82
CA SER A 5 -3.27 6.08 -55.66
C SER A 5 -4.35 6.62 -54.70
N ALA A 6 -4.10 6.52 -53.39
CA ALA A 6 -4.84 7.23 -52.34
C ALA A 6 -3.88 7.67 -51.20
N PRO A 7 -4.16 8.80 -50.52
CA PRO A 7 -3.14 9.55 -49.78
C PRO A 7 -3.03 9.16 -48.30
N THR A 8 -1.87 9.52 -47.75
CA THR A 8 -1.44 9.45 -46.35
C THR A 8 -2.40 10.11 -45.36
N SER A 9 -2.73 9.42 -44.26
CA SER A 9 -3.33 10.01 -43.06
C SER A 9 -2.65 9.49 -41.79
N THR A 10 -2.36 10.44 -40.91
CA THR A 10 -1.69 10.32 -39.60
C THR A 10 -2.59 9.60 -38.58
N PRO A 11 -2.06 8.75 -37.67
CA PRO A 11 -2.89 8.02 -36.73
C PRO A 11 -3.34 8.92 -35.56
N ALA A 12 -4.66 9.00 -35.36
CA ALA A 12 -5.30 9.70 -34.25
C ALA A 12 -5.15 8.91 -32.93
N THR A 13 -4.77 9.63 -31.89
CA THR A 13 -4.61 9.15 -30.51
C THR A 13 -5.97 8.84 -29.89
N ILE A 14 -6.19 7.59 -29.45
CA ILE A 14 -7.40 7.17 -28.73
C ILE A 14 -7.12 7.25 -27.22
N THR A 15 -7.70 8.24 -26.54
CA THR A 15 -7.84 8.27 -25.08
C THR A 15 -9.10 7.51 -24.66
N PRO A 16 -9.04 6.57 -23.69
CA PRO A 16 -10.22 5.87 -23.20
C PRO A 16 -11.05 6.77 -22.28
N SER A 17 -12.29 7.06 -22.69
CA SER A 17 -13.30 7.75 -21.89
C SER A 17 -13.88 6.82 -20.81
N LEU A 18 -13.90 7.27 -19.56
CA LEU A 18 -14.63 6.64 -18.46
C LEU A 18 -16.15 6.66 -18.72
N PRO A 19 -16.92 5.63 -18.30
CA PRO A 19 -18.37 5.61 -18.48
C PRO A 19 -19.04 6.63 -17.56
N CYS A 20 -19.75 7.59 -18.16
CA CYS A 20 -20.63 8.51 -17.44
C CYS A 20 -21.91 7.78 -17.02
N ILE A 21 -22.08 7.55 -15.72
CA ILE A 21 -23.37 7.11 -15.16
C ILE A 21 -24.33 8.31 -15.23
N VAL A 22 -25.33 8.21 -16.10
CA VAL A 22 -26.40 9.20 -16.25
C VAL A 22 -27.47 8.93 -15.20
N TYR A 23 -27.67 9.85 -14.26
CA TYR A 23 -28.81 9.81 -13.34
C TYR A 23 -30.04 10.45 -14.01
N HIS A 24 -31.17 9.72 -14.01
CA HIS A 24 -32.46 10.22 -14.48
C HIS A 24 -32.96 11.39 -13.62
N THR A 25 -33.27 12.51 -14.26
CA THR A 25 -33.93 13.68 -13.66
C THR A 25 -35.45 13.45 -13.60
N PRO A 26 -36.14 13.79 -12.49
CA PRO A 26 -37.60 13.87 -12.47
C PRO A 26 -38.08 15.02 -13.39
N PRO A 27 -39.34 14.98 -13.88
CA PRO A 27 -39.80 15.86 -14.94
C PRO A 27 -39.83 17.33 -14.48
N GLY A 28 -39.16 18.21 -15.24
CA GLY A 28 -39.22 19.66 -15.01
C GLY A 28 -37.94 20.47 -15.25
N ARG A 29 -36.78 19.88 -15.56
CA ARG A 29 -35.56 20.64 -15.91
C ARG A 29 -34.68 19.93 -16.94
N GLN A 30 -34.36 20.64 -18.04
CA GLN A 30 -33.43 20.19 -19.09
C GLN A 30 -31.97 20.17 -18.62
N VAL A 31 -31.16 19.35 -19.31
CA VAL A 31 -29.83 18.83 -18.92
C VAL A 31 -28.65 19.71 -19.42
N ARG A 32 -27.56 19.67 -18.63
CA ARG A 32 -26.15 20.13 -18.75
C ARG A 32 -25.53 20.31 -20.16
N PRO A 33 -24.47 21.14 -20.31
CA PRO A 33 -23.09 20.68 -20.06
C PRO A 33 -22.18 21.71 -19.33
N ALA A 34 -21.11 21.21 -18.70
CA ALA A 34 -19.88 21.98 -18.50
C ALA A 34 -18.82 21.29 -19.38
N PRO A 35 -18.06 21.99 -20.22
CA PRO A 35 -16.87 22.71 -19.74
C PRO A 35 -16.43 23.96 -20.55
N THR A 36 -15.39 24.63 -20.03
CA THR A 36 -14.64 25.80 -20.53
C THR A 36 -15.39 27.12 -20.70
N GLY A 37 -15.05 28.10 -19.87
CA GLY A 37 -15.68 29.43 -19.82
C GLY A 37 -16.05 29.88 -18.40
N CYS A 38 -15.36 29.39 -17.36
CA CYS A 38 -15.55 29.86 -15.98
C CYS A 38 -15.12 31.33 -15.85
N THR A 39 -15.98 32.24 -16.28
CA THR A 39 -16.01 33.62 -15.80
C THR A 39 -17.23 33.74 -14.92
N ASN A 40 -16.93 33.97 -13.64
CA ASN A 40 -17.84 34.09 -12.54
C ASN A 40 -18.91 35.18 -12.81
N PRO A 41 -20.15 34.97 -12.38
CA PRO A 41 -20.85 36.09 -11.75
C PRO A 41 -21.41 35.69 -10.38
N ASP A 42 -21.28 36.63 -9.45
CA ASP A 42 -21.79 36.65 -8.08
C ASP A 42 -21.12 35.76 -7.02
N GLN A 43 -20.11 36.38 -6.41
CA GLN A 43 -19.73 36.16 -5.02
C GLN A 43 -20.86 36.59 -4.07
N SER A 44 -21.90 35.79 -3.90
CA SER A 44 -22.75 35.86 -2.70
C SER A 44 -23.59 34.61 -2.50
N LEU A 45 -23.01 33.62 -1.81
CA LEU A 45 -23.65 32.71 -0.84
C LEU A 45 -22.56 31.77 -0.32
N ILE A 46 -21.78 32.32 0.62
CA ILE A 46 -21.04 31.51 1.61
C ILE A 46 -22.11 30.99 2.56
N ASP A 47 -22.30 29.68 2.64
CA ASP A 47 -22.91 29.04 3.81
C ASP A 47 -22.68 27.54 3.75
N GLY A 48 -21.55 27.08 4.30
CA GLY A 48 -21.23 25.74 4.84
C GLY A 48 -21.55 24.46 4.03
N GLY A 49 -22.73 24.32 3.44
CA GLY A 49 -23.29 23.07 2.94
C GLY A 49 -22.59 22.45 1.74
N TRP A 50 -22.20 23.23 0.72
CA TRP A 50 -21.55 22.66 -0.48
C TRP A 50 -20.14 22.14 -0.19
N ILE A 51 -19.37 22.87 0.61
CA ILE A 51 -18.02 22.48 1.04
C ILE A 51 -18.12 21.23 1.93
N LEU A 52 -19.07 21.20 2.86
CA LEU A 52 -19.35 20.03 3.69
C LEU A 52 -19.74 18.80 2.88
N CYS A 53 -20.61 18.93 1.88
CA CYS A 53 -21.01 17.81 1.01
C CYS A 53 -19.85 17.31 0.14
N TYR A 54 -19.01 18.21 -0.37
CA TYR A 54 -17.82 17.86 -1.15
C TYR A 54 -16.80 17.11 -0.27
N ASN A 55 -16.49 17.67 0.90
CA ASN A 55 -15.55 17.09 1.86
C ASN A 55 -16.05 15.74 2.38
N GLY A 56 -17.36 15.59 2.61
CA GLY A 56 -17.98 14.32 2.96
C GLY A 56 -17.81 13.23 1.89
N LYS A 57 -18.08 13.56 0.63
CA LYS A 57 -17.89 12.62 -0.50
C LYS A 57 -16.43 12.27 -0.73
N GLN A 58 -15.54 13.25 -0.55
CA GLN A 58 -14.10 13.04 -0.71
C GLN A 58 -13.51 12.16 0.39
N MET A 59 -13.90 12.40 1.64
CA MET A 59 -13.53 11.55 2.78
C MET A 59 -14.04 10.11 2.58
N GLU A 60 -15.30 9.95 2.16
CA GLU A 60 -15.87 8.64 1.87
C GLU A 60 -15.11 7.91 0.76
N TYR A 61 -14.76 8.60 -0.32
CA TYR A 61 -13.95 8.05 -1.40
C TYR A 61 -12.58 7.53 -0.92
N ILE A 62 -11.86 8.34 -0.12
CA ILE A 62 -10.53 7.95 0.41
C ILE A 62 -10.65 6.72 1.31
N LEU A 63 -11.61 6.73 2.23
CA LEU A 63 -11.82 5.61 3.16
C LEU A 63 -12.22 4.32 2.43
N ASN A 64 -13.10 4.42 1.43
CA ASN A 64 -13.45 3.28 0.58
C ASN A 64 -12.26 2.78 -0.25
N THR A 65 -11.37 3.68 -0.70
CA THR A 65 -10.14 3.31 -1.40
C THR A 65 -9.20 2.48 -0.50
N PHE A 66 -9.05 2.88 0.76
CA PHE A 66 -8.25 2.14 1.75
C PHE A 66 -8.88 0.79 2.09
N LEU A 67 -10.19 0.75 2.34
CA LEU A 67 -10.92 -0.51 2.57
C LEU A 67 -10.76 -1.47 1.39
N THR A 68 -10.95 -0.97 0.17
CA THR A 68 -10.80 -1.77 -1.05
C THR A 68 -9.36 -2.30 -1.19
N ALA A 69 -8.34 -1.51 -0.83
CA ALA A 69 -6.96 -1.97 -0.83
C ALA A 69 -6.71 -3.17 0.10
N ASN A 70 -7.47 -3.26 1.19
CA ASN A 70 -7.27 -4.30 2.21
C ASN A 70 -8.09 -5.56 1.94
N GLU A 71 -9.28 -5.40 1.34
CA GLU A 71 -10.21 -6.49 1.06
C GLU A 71 -9.95 -7.16 -0.30
N THR A 72 -9.26 -6.47 -1.21
CA THR A 72 -8.90 -7.02 -2.51
C THR A 72 -7.88 -8.16 -2.34
N PRO A 73 -8.13 -9.36 -2.89
CA PRO A 73 -7.17 -10.46 -2.83
C PRO A 73 -5.83 -10.11 -3.45
N TYR A 74 -4.73 -10.59 -2.86
CA TYR A 74 -3.37 -10.36 -3.35
C TYR A 74 -3.16 -10.72 -4.83
N ARG A 75 -3.85 -11.73 -5.35
CA ARG A 75 -3.81 -12.10 -6.79
C ARG A 75 -4.15 -10.94 -7.73
N SER A 76 -4.96 -9.98 -7.27
CA SER A 76 -5.37 -8.83 -8.06
C SER A 76 -4.38 -7.66 -7.99
N TRP A 77 -3.32 -7.77 -7.18
CA TRP A 77 -2.37 -6.68 -6.95
C TRP A 77 -1.71 -6.22 -8.26
N ALA A 78 -1.22 -7.15 -9.07
CA ALA A 78 -0.60 -6.84 -10.37
C ALA A 78 -1.59 -6.16 -11.33
N LYS A 79 -2.88 -6.52 -11.29
CA LYS A 79 -3.91 -5.85 -12.09
C LYS A 79 -4.15 -4.40 -11.64
N ARG A 80 -4.05 -4.14 -10.33
CA ARG A 80 -4.23 -2.79 -9.76
C ARG A 80 -3.02 -1.90 -10.02
N TYR A 81 -1.83 -2.49 -10.11
CA TYR A 81 -0.57 -1.79 -10.31
C TYR A 81 0.27 -2.44 -11.42
N PRO A 82 -0.20 -2.41 -12.69
CA PRO A 82 0.41 -3.15 -13.80
C PRO A 82 1.86 -2.74 -14.10
N ASP A 83 2.19 -1.48 -13.84
CA ASP A 83 3.52 -0.92 -14.10
C ASP A 83 4.47 -1.03 -12.88
N ARG A 84 4.07 -1.77 -11.84
CA ARG A 84 4.82 -1.90 -10.60
C ARG A 84 5.24 -3.35 -10.37
N ARG A 85 6.42 -3.53 -9.81
CA ARG A 85 6.90 -4.83 -9.32
C ARG A 85 6.82 -4.83 -7.81
N ALA A 86 6.28 -5.89 -7.22
CA ALA A 86 6.17 -6.03 -5.78
C ALA A 86 7.31 -6.86 -5.20
N MET A 87 7.74 -6.49 -3.99
CA MET A 87 8.57 -7.32 -3.13
C MET A 87 7.83 -7.47 -1.82
N GLY A 88 7.54 -8.70 -1.43
CA GLY A 88 6.79 -8.94 -0.21
C GLY A 88 7.71 -8.89 1.00
N TYR A 89 7.14 -8.62 2.16
CA TYR A 89 7.85 -8.74 3.42
C TYR A 89 6.94 -9.18 4.56
N LEU A 90 7.54 -9.76 5.59
CA LEU A 90 6.89 -10.08 6.85
C LEU A 90 7.49 -9.22 7.96
N CYS A 91 6.75 -9.02 9.05
CA CYS A 91 7.20 -8.25 10.22
C CYS A 91 7.45 -6.74 9.95
N THR A 92 7.39 -5.90 10.99
CA THR A 92 7.59 -4.44 10.89
C THR A 92 9.05 -4.02 10.75
N TYR A 93 10.00 -4.92 11.01
CA TYR A 93 11.43 -4.63 10.97
C TYR A 93 12.06 -4.77 9.58
N ALA A 94 11.25 -4.97 8.54
CA ALA A 94 11.75 -5.01 7.17
C ALA A 94 12.26 -3.61 6.76
N PRO A 95 13.46 -3.51 6.16
CA PRO A 95 13.98 -2.25 5.62
C PRO A 95 13.28 -1.89 4.30
N GLU A 96 12.02 -1.48 4.38
CA GLU A 96 11.16 -1.11 3.25
C GLU A 96 11.80 -0.05 2.36
N GLU A 97 12.58 0.86 2.93
CA GLU A 97 13.27 1.91 2.20
C GLU A 97 14.26 1.34 1.18
N VAL A 98 14.98 0.27 1.54
CA VAL A 98 15.94 -0.39 0.64
C VAL A 98 15.19 -1.11 -0.48
N ILE A 99 14.06 -1.73 -0.17
CA ILE A 99 13.16 -2.39 -1.13
C ILE A 99 12.64 -1.37 -2.18
N GLN A 100 12.13 -0.24 -1.71
CA GLN A 100 11.62 0.84 -2.55
C GLN A 100 12.74 1.53 -3.34
N ALA A 101 13.93 1.70 -2.77
CA ALA A 101 15.08 2.27 -3.47
C ALA A 101 15.61 1.35 -4.58
N ALA A 102 15.41 0.04 -4.43
CA ALA A 102 15.61 -0.96 -5.49
C ALA A 102 14.44 -1.00 -6.49
N GLY A 103 13.48 -0.07 -6.39
CA GLY A 103 12.32 0.15 -7.24
C GLY A 103 11.31 -0.99 -7.29
N PHE A 104 11.15 -1.68 -6.15
CA PHE A 104 10.00 -2.54 -5.89
C PHE A 104 9.04 -1.84 -4.95
N THR A 105 7.74 -2.07 -5.09
CA THR A 105 6.78 -1.68 -4.06
C THR A 105 6.86 -2.67 -2.90
N PRO A 106 7.17 -2.24 -1.65
CA PRO A 106 7.10 -3.09 -0.48
C PRO A 106 5.64 -3.45 -0.17
N VAL A 107 5.33 -4.74 -0.09
CA VAL A 107 3.99 -5.24 0.23
C VAL A 107 4.05 -6.13 1.47
N ARG A 108 3.45 -5.70 2.57
CA ARG A 108 3.38 -6.53 3.79
C ARG A 108 2.44 -7.70 3.54
N ILE A 109 2.92 -8.91 3.79
CA ILE A 109 2.06 -10.10 3.80
C ILE A 109 1.34 -10.18 5.13
N ARG A 110 0.01 -10.33 5.06
CA ARG A 110 -0.89 -10.39 6.22
C ARG A 110 -1.54 -11.76 6.29
N THR A 111 -2.09 -12.08 7.46
CA THR A 111 -2.93 -13.26 7.64
C THR A 111 -4.16 -13.16 6.74
N GLY A 112 -4.32 -14.12 5.83
CA GLY A 112 -5.51 -14.27 5.01
C GLY A 112 -6.69 -14.88 5.78
N PRO A 113 -7.91 -14.85 5.22
CA PRO A 113 -9.11 -15.36 5.88
C PRO A 113 -9.20 -16.89 5.88
N ASP A 114 -8.45 -17.57 5.01
CA ASP A 114 -8.50 -19.02 4.83
C ASP A 114 -7.71 -19.76 5.92
N LEU A 115 -8.20 -20.96 6.30
CA LEU A 115 -7.47 -21.87 7.18
C LEU A 115 -6.19 -22.35 6.47
N PRO A 116 -5.02 -22.34 7.14
CA PRO A 116 -3.73 -22.53 6.48
C PRO A 116 -3.38 -24.01 6.23
N THR A 117 -4.29 -24.79 5.64
CA THR A 117 -4.17 -26.26 5.47
C THR A 117 -2.95 -26.66 4.64
N GLN A 118 -2.67 -25.96 3.53
CA GLN A 118 -1.48 -26.24 2.71
C GLN A 118 -0.15 -26.04 3.46
N ALA A 119 -0.11 -25.20 4.50
CA ALA A 119 1.12 -24.97 5.26
C ALA A 119 1.42 -26.11 6.26
N GLU A 120 0.44 -26.96 6.59
CA GLU A 120 0.57 -28.00 7.64
C GLU A 120 1.53 -29.12 7.25
N ALA A 121 1.79 -29.31 5.95
CA ALA A 121 2.81 -30.24 5.47
C ALA A 121 4.25 -29.72 5.68
N HIS A 122 4.40 -28.42 5.95
CA HIS A 122 5.71 -27.75 5.98
C HIS A 122 6.03 -27.11 7.33
N LEU A 123 5.01 -26.74 8.11
CA LEU A 123 5.14 -26.08 9.40
C LEU A 123 4.34 -26.83 10.47
N GLN A 124 4.94 -26.92 11.65
CA GLN A 124 4.29 -27.52 12.81
C GLN A 124 3.07 -26.69 13.25
N SER A 125 2.07 -27.36 13.82
CA SER A 125 0.80 -26.74 14.24
C SER A 125 0.94 -25.61 15.27
N PHE A 126 2.01 -25.63 16.08
CA PHE A 126 2.29 -24.60 17.09
C PHE A 126 2.94 -23.33 16.53
N THR A 127 3.30 -23.30 15.24
CA THR A 127 3.84 -22.08 14.60
C THR A 127 2.78 -20.99 14.48
N CYS A 128 3.21 -19.73 14.49
CA CYS A 128 2.28 -18.60 14.55
C CYS A 128 1.37 -18.50 13.30
N ALA A 129 0.16 -17.98 13.50
CA ALA A 129 -0.87 -17.91 12.46
C ALA A 129 -0.42 -17.13 11.22
N LEU A 130 0.34 -16.04 11.40
CA LEU A 130 0.86 -15.23 10.29
C LEU A 130 1.77 -16.06 9.36
N CYS A 131 2.73 -16.78 9.92
CA CYS A 131 3.68 -17.58 9.14
C CYS A 131 2.97 -18.73 8.41
N ARG A 132 2.06 -19.44 9.09
CA ARG A 132 1.25 -20.49 8.48
C ARG A 132 0.38 -19.95 7.35
N SER A 133 -0.28 -18.81 7.57
CA SER A 133 -1.12 -18.17 6.57
C SER A 133 -0.32 -17.63 5.37
N ALA A 134 0.85 -17.04 5.60
CA ALA A 134 1.71 -16.54 4.53
C ALA A 134 2.19 -17.68 3.62
N LEU A 135 2.66 -18.79 4.21
CA LEU A 135 3.07 -19.97 3.44
C LEU A 135 1.89 -20.59 2.68
N HIS A 136 0.72 -20.69 3.31
CA HIS A 136 -0.49 -21.19 2.67
C HIS A 136 -0.88 -20.36 1.44
N GLN A 137 -0.90 -19.03 1.56
CA GLN A 137 -1.20 -18.12 0.45
C GLN A 137 -0.15 -18.28 -0.68
N ALA A 138 1.13 -18.46 -0.34
CA ALA A 138 2.17 -18.68 -1.32
C ALA A 138 1.99 -19.99 -2.08
N LEU A 139 1.75 -21.11 -1.38
CA LEU A 139 1.54 -22.44 -1.96
C LEU A 139 0.30 -22.50 -2.86
N ARG A 140 -0.74 -21.70 -2.57
CA ARG A 140 -1.91 -21.54 -3.43
C ARG A 140 -1.62 -20.76 -4.71
N GLY A 141 -0.51 -20.02 -4.76
CA GLY A 141 -0.21 -19.05 -5.81
C GLY A 141 -0.90 -17.70 -5.61
N ASP A 142 -1.43 -17.41 -4.42
CA ASP A 142 -2.05 -16.09 -4.13
C ASP A 142 -1.01 -14.96 -4.19
N LEU A 143 0.27 -15.30 -3.99
CA LEU A 143 1.41 -14.38 -3.92
C LEU A 143 2.31 -14.42 -5.17
N ALA A 144 1.86 -15.03 -6.28
CA ALA A 144 2.66 -15.22 -7.49
C ALA A 144 3.11 -13.91 -8.19
N PHE A 145 2.51 -12.77 -7.83
CA PHE A 145 2.90 -11.44 -8.35
C PHE A 145 4.18 -10.87 -7.70
N LEU A 146 4.65 -11.46 -6.61
CA LEU A 146 5.84 -11.01 -5.90
C LEU A 146 7.11 -11.42 -6.66
N SER A 147 8.06 -10.50 -6.78
CA SER A 147 9.41 -10.82 -7.28
C SER A 147 10.28 -11.55 -6.24
N GLY A 148 9.84 -11.59 -4.98
CA GLY A 148 10.55 -12.20 -3.87
C GLY A 148 9.94 -11.85 -2.53
N LEU A 149 10.57 -12.34 -1.46
CA LEU A 149 10.16 -12.11 -0.08
C LEU A 149 11.34 -11.78 0.83
N VAL A 150 11.14 -10.77 1.69
CA VAL A 150 12.10 -10.36 2.72
C VAL A 150 11.62 -10.79 4.10
N PHE A 151 12.49 -11.49 4.82
CA PHE A 151 12.28 -12.03 6.15
C PHE A 151 13.17 -11.33 7.18
N PRO A 152 12.64 -10.37 7.94
CA PRO A 152 13.31 -9.88 9.13
C PRO A 152 13.38 -11.01 10.14
N HIS A 153 14.60 -11.37 10.53
CA HIS A 153 14.84 -12.37 11.56
C HIS A 153 14.55 -11.72 12.92
N THR A 154 13.28 -11.82 13.34
CA THR A 154 12.77 -11.28 14.60
C THR A 154 12.22 -12.35 15.56
N CYS A 155 11.98 -13.57 15.07
CA CYS A 155 11.57 -14.72 15.87
C CYS A 155 11.97 -16.03 15.17
N ASP A 156 11.97 -17.13 15.92
CA ASP A 156 12.39 -18.45 15.43
C ASP A 156 11.51 -18.96 14.28
N THR A 157 10.20 -18.69 14.31
CA THR A 157 9.32 -19.10 13.21
C THR A 157 9.67 -18.40 11.90
N LEU A 158 10.06 -17.11 11.92
CA LEU A 158 10.44 -16.39 10.70
C LEU A 158 11.80 -16.83 10.16
N GLN A 159 12.72 -17.25 11.02
CA GLN A 159 14.00 -17.85 10.60
C GLN A 159 13.74 -19.09 9.76
N VAL A 160 13.03 -20.07 10.34
CA VAL A 160 12.74 -21.34 9.69
C VAL A 160 11.88 -21.13 8.45
N LEU A 161 10.92 -20.21 8.49
CA LEU A 161 10.08 -19.92 7.33
C LEU A 161 10.89 -19.42 6.14
N ALA A 162 11.96 -18.64 6.35
CA ALA A 162 12.81 -18.20 5.24
C ALA A 162 13.46 -19.38 4.51
N ASP A 163 13.89 -20.41 5.24
CA ASP A 163 14.49 -21.61 4.65
C ASP A 163 13.45 -22.50 3.97
N VAL A 164 12.28 -22.70 4.59
CA VAL A 164 11.14 -23.36 3.96
C VAL A 164 10.75 -22.66 2.65
N TRP A 165 10.82 -21.33 2.62
CA TRP A 165 10.51 -20.55 1.42
C TRP A 165 11.53 -20.76 0.30
N ARG A 166 12.83 -20.82 0.63
CA ARG A 166 13.89 -21.11 -0.34
C ARG A 166 13.72 -22.49 -0.98
N GLU A 167 13.35 -23.49 -0.17
CA GLU A 167 13.12 -24.86 -0.65
C GLU A 167 11.84 -24.94 -1.50
N SER A 168 10.76 -24.28 -1.05
CA SER A 168 9.46 -24.38 -1.72
C SER A 168 9.38 -23.55 -3.01
N PHE A 169 10.19 -22.48 -3.11
CA PHE A 169 10.15 -21.52 -4.21
C PHE A 169 11.56 -21.12 -4.67
N PRO A 170 12.33 -22.05 -5.27
CA PRO A 170 13.75 -21.85 -5.58
C PRO A 170 14.02 -20.72 -6.59
N ASP A 171 13.03 -20.36 -7.41
CA ASP A 171 13.14 -19.29 -8.41
C ASP A 171 12.86 -17.88 -7.86
N LEU A 172 12.36 -17.77 -6.61
CA LEU A 172 12.06 -16.49 -5.99
C LEU A 172 13.24 -15.94 -5.21
N TYR A 173 13.42 -14.61 -5.25
CA TYR A 173 14.38 -13.96 -4.37
C TYR A 173 13.93 -14.06 -2.91
N VAL A 174 14.80 -14.59 -2.05
CA VAL A 174 14.56 -14.69 -0.61
C VAL A 174 15.71 -14.05 0.17
N ALA A 175 15.41 -12.97 0.88
CA ALA A 175 16.37 -12.30 1.75
C ALA A 175 16.00 -12.46 3.22
N THR A 176 17.00 -12.76 4.05
CA THR A 176 16.88 -12.67 5.51
C THR A 176 17.61 -11.41 5.97
N VAL A 177 17.02 -10.62 6.86
CA VAL A 177 17.66 -9.43 7.47
C VAL A 177 17.70 -9.60 8.98
N VAL A 178 18.88 -9.65 9.58
CA VAL A 178 19.08 -9.96 11.00
C VAL A 178 19.17 -8.69 11.83
N GLN A 179 18.15 -8.44 12.63
CA GLN A 179 18.13 -7.27 13.50
C GLN A 179 18.98 -7.52 14.77
N PRO A 180 19.72 -6.52 15.26
CA PRO A 180 20.45 -6.68 16.50
C PRO A 180 19.50 -6.78 17.70
N LEU A 181 19.76 -7.73 18.60
CA LEU A 181 19.01 -7.89 19.84
C LEU A 181 19.59 -7.11 21.02
N ASN A 182 20.93 -7.00 21.09
CA ASN A 182 21.61 -6.27 22.16
C ASN A 182 21.81 -4.79 21.78
N LEU A 183 20.76 -3.99 21.96
CA LEU A 183 20.75 -2.58 21.59
C LEU A 183 21.65 -1.68 22.45
N GLY A 184 22.10 -2.16 23.62
CA GLY A 184 22.99 -1.41 24.52
C GLY A 184 24.47 -1.53 24.16
N SER A 185 24.83 -2.41 23.21
CA SER A 185 26.24 -2.64 22.84
C SER A 185 26.77 -1.52 21.93
N PRO A 186 28.01 -1.02 22.14
CA PRO A 186 28.66 -0.10 21.21
C PRO A 186 28.75 -0.64 19.77
N SER A 187 28.79 -1.96 19.60
CA SER A 187 28.89 -2.63 18.30
C SER A 187 27.56 -2.71 17.54
N VAL A 188 26.43 -2.32 18.17
CA VAL A 188 25.09 -2.45 17.58
C VAL A 188 24.97 -1.67 16.27
N ARG A 189 25.45 -0.42 16.26
CA ARG A 189 25.31 0.48 15.11
C ARG A 189 26.19 0.03 13.94
N PRO A 190 27.50 -0.25 14.12
CA PRO A 190 28.32 -0.82 13.06
C PRO A 190 27.74 -2.12 12.49
N TYR A 191 27.24 -3.02 13.34
CA TYR A 191 26.60 -4.26 12.91
C TYR A 191 25.37 -4.00 12.02
N LEU A 192 24.43 -3.18 12.49
CA LEU A 192 23.21 -2.91 11.74
C LEU A 192 23.51 -2.23 10.40
N VAL A 193 24.47 -1.31 10.36
CA VAL A 193 24.91 -0.69 9.10
C VAL A 193 25.46 -1.75 8.14
N ALA A 194 26.33 -2.64 8.62
CA ALA A 194 26.89 -3.72 7.79
C ALA A 194 25.80 -4.66 7.27
N GLU A 195 24.83 -5.02 8.11
CA GLU A 195 23.72 -5.90 7.72
C GLU A 195 22.80 -5.25 6.67
N LEU A 196 22.45 -3.98 6.83
CA LEU A 196 21.65 -3.25 5.85
C LEU A 196 22.42 -3.06 4.53
N GLN A 197 23.74 -2.88 4.58
CA GLN A 197 24.58 -2.82 3.37
C GLN A 197 24.65 -4.17 2.67
N ARG A 198 24.77 -5.29 3.41
CA ARG A 198 24.69 -6.64 2.85
C ARG A 198 23.35 -6.87 2.15
N PHE A 199 22.25 -6.47 2.79
CA PHE A 199 20.92 -6.56 2.17
C PHE A 199 20.81 -5.70 0.90
N ARG A 200 21.27 -4.44 0.96
CA ARG A 200 21.31 -3.53 -0.19
C ARG A 200 22.08 -4.14 -1.36
N GLN A 201 23.26 -4.71 -1.13
CA GLN A 201 24.08 -5.33 -2.16
C GLN A 201 23.41 -6.57 -2.78
N SER A 202 22.83 -7.44 -1.93
CA SER A 202 22.09 -8.61 -2.39
C SER A 202 20.90 -8.22 -3.28
N LEU A 203 20.12 -7.24 -2.85
CA LEU A 203 18.94 -6.79 -3.60
C LEU A 203 19.33 -6.04 -4.88
N ALA A 204 20.42 -5.27 -4.87
CA ALA A 204 20.98 -4.65 -6.06
C ALA A 204 21.38 -5.70 -7.11
N GLY A 205 22.08 -6.76 -6.68
CA GLY A 205 22.44 -7.90 -7.54
C GLY A 205 21.22 -8.59 -8.15
N PHE A 206 20.19 -8.87 -7.35
CA PHE A 206 18.94 -9.46 -7.85
C PHE A 206 18.18 -8.54 -8.82
N SER A 207 18.10 -7.25 -8.50
CA SER A 207 17.35 -6.29 -9.32
C SER A 207 18.05 -5.90 -10.62
N GLY A 208 19.34 -6.23 -10.77
CA GLY A 208 20.17 -5.86 -11.91
C GLY A 208 20.51 -4.37 -11.97
N ARG A 209 20.25 -3.60 -10.91
CA ARG A 209 20.53 -2.16 -10.83
C ARG A 209 21.17 -1.78 -9.50
N PRO A 210 22.13 -0.84 -9.50
CA PRO A 210 22.65 -0.31 -8.24
C PRO A 210 21.55 0.46 -7.50
N ILE A 211 21.49 0.26 -6.19
CA ILE A 211 20.71 1.12 -5.29
C ILE A 211 21.65 2.26 -4.93
N SER A 212 21.42 3.49 -5.42
CA SER A 212 22.26 4.65 -5.13
C SER A 212 21.92 5.26 -3.77
N ASP A 213 22.83 6.08 -3.24
CA ASP A 213 22.53 6.83 -2.01
C ASP A 213 21.38 7.83 -2.23
N ASP A 214 21.30 8.44 -3.41
CA ASP A 214 20.21 9.35 -3.77
C ASP A 214 18.85 8.64 -3.81
N SER A 215 18.77 7.45 -4.42
CA SER A 215 17.53 6.68 -4.46
C SER A 215 17.12 6.20 -3.08
N LEU A 216 18.09 5.82 -2.24
CA LEU A 216 17.85 5.45 -0.85
C LEU A 216 17.35 6.64 -0.03
N GLN A 217 17.96 7.81 -0.17
CA GLN A 217 17.51 9.03 0.52
C GLN A 217 16.12 9.47 0.08
N ALA A 218 15.81 9.38 -1.23
CA ALA A 218 14.46 9.64 -1.74
C ALA A 218 13.43 8.67 -1.13
N SER A 219 13.79 7.38 -1.05
CA SER A 219 12.95 6.35 -0.44
C SER A 219 12.72 6.57 1.05
N ILE A 220 13.75 6.96 1.81
CA ILE A 220 13.65 7.33 3.22
C ILE A 220 12.69 8.50 3.42
N ARG A 221 12.79 9.56 2.61
CA ARG A 221 11.86 10.70 2.67
C ARG A 221 10.41 10.26 2.41
N LEU A 222 10.19 9.42 1.41
CA LEU A 222 8.87 8.89 1.06
C LEU A 222 8.24 8.09 2.21
N HIS A 223 9.02 7.21 2.86
CA HIS A 223 8.54 6.40 3.99
C HIS A 223 8.35 7.23 5.26
N ASN A 224 9.22 8.21 5.50
CA ASN A 224 9.05 9.13 6.63
C ASN A 224 7.79 9.97 6.50
N GLU A 225 7.41 10.35 5.27
CA GLU A 225 6.13 11.02 5.04
C GLU A 225 4.94 10.11 5.39
N THR A 226 4.98 8.84 4.99
CA THR A 226 3.96 7.85 5.40
C THR A 226 3.83 7.78 6.92
N ARG A 227 4.95 7.69 7.65
CA ARG A 227 4.98 7.63 9.12
C ARG A 227 4.43 8.91 9.74
N ARG A 228 4.77 10.07 9.19
CA ARG A 228 4.26 11.38 9.63
C ARG A 228 2.74 11.47 9.46
N LEU A 229 2.21 11.00 8.34
CA LEU A 229 0.78 10.98 8.04
C LEU A 229 0.01 10.02 8.96
N LEU A 230 0.50 8.79 9.15
CA LEU A 230 -0.11 7.84 10.08
C LEU A 230 -0.10 8.36 11.53
N SER A 231 0.98 9.01 11.97
CA SER A 231 1.04 9.65 13.29
C SER A 231 -0.01 10.76 13.43
N GLN A 232 -0.26 11.52 12.37
CA GLN A 232 -1.31 12.54 12.35
C GLN A 232 -2.72 11.97 12.36
N LEU A 233 -2.94 10.85 11.66
CA LEU A 233 -4.19 10.11 11.71
C LEU A 233 -4.44 9.52 13.11
N ASP A 234 -3.41 8.97 13.78
CA ASP A 234 -3.54 8.44 15.14
C ASP A 234 -3.93 9.53 16.16
N LYS A 235 -3.32 10.73 16.06
CA LYS A 235 -3.73 11.89 16.86
C LYS A 235 -5.20 12.28 16.64
N ARG A 236 -5.75 11.98 15.45
CA ARG A 236 -7.14 12.26 15.05
C ARG A 236 -8.04 11.02 15.10
N ARG A 237 -7.58 9.90 15.67
CA ARG A 237 -8.31 8.62 15.65
C ARG A 237 -9.72 8.69 16.21
N SER A 238 -10.00 9.64 17.11
CA SER A 238 -11.33 9.80 17.70
C SER A 238 -12.39 10.38 16.75
N HIS A 239 -11.96 10.83 15.57
CA HIS A 239 -12.83 11.35 14.50
C HIS A 239 -13.12 10.29 13.44
N LEU A 240 -12.57 9.07 13.59
CA LEU A 240 -12.80 7.95 12.68
C LEU A 240 -13.36 6.76 13.46
N PRO A 241 -14.27 5.97 12.86
CA PRO A 241 -14.53 4.61 13.32
C PRO A 241 -13.22 3.81 13.33
N ALA A 242 -13.05 2.93 14.32
CA ALA A 242 -11.85 2.11 14.45
C ALA A 242 -11.53 1.34 13.15
N ARG A 243 -12.55 0.78 12.50
CA ARG A 243 -12.43 0.11 11.20
C ARG A 243 -11.76 0.98 10.14
N ASN A 244 -12.14 2.26 10.06
CA ASN A 244 -11.61 3.19 9.06
C ASN A 244 -10.17 3.62 9.38
N PHE A 245 -9.86 3.79 10.67
CA PHE A 245 -8.48 4.05 11.10
C PHE A 245 -7.56 2.87 10.76
N TYR A 246 -7.94 1.65 11.14
CA TYR A 246 -7.16 0.46 10.82
C TYR A 246 -7.09 0.21 9.30
N ALA A 247 -8.15 0.54 8.55
CA ALA A 247 -8.12 0.45 7.10
C ALA A 247 -7.02 1.34 6.49
N ALA A 248 -6.84 2.56 6.99
CA ALA A 248 -5.75 3.44 6.55
C ALA A 248 -4.36 2.88 6.90
N VAL A 249 -4.20 2.32 8.11
CA VAL A 249 -2.94 1.69 8.55
C VAL A 249 -2.60 0.48 7.68
N GLU A 250 -3.56 -0.38 7.38
CA GLU A 250 -3.35 -1.56 6.54
C GLU A 250 -3.12 -1.18 5.07
N ALA A 251 -3.82 -0.17 4.56
CA ALA A 251 -3.63 0.32 3.20
C ALA A 251 -2.20 0.84 3.01
N SER A 252 -1.65 1.48 4.05
CA SER A 252 -0.24 1.92 4.09
C SER A 252 0.75 0.76 4.06
N MET A 253 0.33 -0.50 4.16
CA MET A 253 1.22 -1.67 4.13
C MET A 253 1.21 -2.36 2.76
N VAL A 254 0.18 -2.15 1.94
CA VAL A 254 -0.04 -2.87 0.66
C VAL A 254 -0.09 -1.97 -0.58
N MET A 255 -0.36 -0.66 -0.41
CA MET A 255 -0.39 0.30 -1.52
C MET A 255 0.99 0.91 -1.82
N PRO A 256 1.30 1.23 -3.09
CA PRO A 256 2.42 2.10 -3.41
C PRO A 256 2.36 3.40 -2.61
N ARG A 257 3.47 3.79 -1.98
CA ARG A 257 3.52 4.95 -1.07
C ARG A 257 3.20 6.26 -1.80
N GLU A 258 3.55 6.35 -3.07
CA GLU A 258 3.25 7.48 -3.97
C GLU A 258 1.75 7.65 -4.23
N GLN A 259 0.95 6.59 -4.05
CA GLN A 259 -0.50 6.66 -4.14
C GLN A 259 -1.16 6.78 -2.76
N PHE A 260 -0.60 6.14 -1.73
CA PHE A 260 -1.12 6.21 -0.37
C PHE A 260 -0.94 7.60 0.26
N ASN A 261 0.27 8.18 0.17
CA ASN A 261 0.60 9.43 0.87
C ASN A 261 -0.30 10.61 0.47
N PRO A 262 -0.61 10.85 -0.82
CA PRO A 262 -1.55 11.92 -1.19
C PRO A 262 -2.94 11.75 -0.56
N LEU A 263 -3.49 10.53 -0.59
CA LEU A 263 -4.80 10.23 -0.01
C LEU A 263 -4.80 10.38 1.52
N ALA A 264 -3.73 9.93 2.18
CA ALA A 264 -3.58 10.04 3.63
C ALA A 264 -3.38 11.50 4.07
N ALA A 265 -2.66 12.31 3.29
CA ALA A 265 -2.52 13.75 3.52
C ALA A 265 -3.88 14.45 3.41
N GLU A 266 -4.63 14.16 2.36
CA GLU A 266 -5.96 14.72 2.17
C GLU A 266 -6.93 14.31 3.30
N LEU A 267 -6.90 13.05 3.73
CA LEU A 267 -7.69 12.60 4.88
C LEU A 267 -7.31 13.33 6.17
N VAL A 268 -6.02 13.60 6.40
CA VAL A 268 -5.57 14.37 7.57
C VAL A 268 -6.14 15.79 7.55
N GLU A 269 -6.15 16.46 6.40
CA GLU A 269 -6.72 17.80 6.25
C GLU A 269 -8.24 17.81 6.48
N LEU A 270 -8.97 16.86 5.87
CA LEU A 270 -10.42 16.73 6.03
C LEU A 270 -10.82 16.48 7.50
N LEU A 271 -10.00 15.73 8.26
CA LEU A 271 -10.23 15.49 9.69
C LEU A 271 -9.83 16.67 10.58
N SER A 272 -8.98 17.57 10.07
CA SER A 272 -8.55 18.79 10.77
C SER A 272 -9.62 19.89 10.74
N GLU A 273 -10.59 19.82 9.83
CA GLU A 273 -11.70 20.75 9.77
C GLU A 273 -12.69 20.54 10.93
N LYS A 274 -13.21 21.66 11.47
CA LYS A 274 -14.02 21.76 12.71
C LYS A 274 -15.33 20.95 12.73
N ASN A 275 -15.66 20.21 11.68
CA ASN A 275 -16.95 19.53 11.50
C ASN A 275 -16.91 18.01 11.72
N SER A 276 -15.77 17.43 12.07
CA SER A 276 -15.72 15.99 12.40
C SER A 276 -16.19 15.73 13.83
N GLU A 277 -17.44 15.27 13.99
CA GLU A 277 -17.98 14.89 15.29
C GLU A 277 -17.12 13.79 15.93
N ARG A 278 -16.68 14.04 17.16
CA ARG A 278 -15.92 13.05 17.93
C ARG A 278 -16.84 11.91 18.36
N GLN A 279 -16.36 10.67 18.23
CA GLN A 279 -17.12 9.52 18.71
C GLN A 279 -17.29 9.54 20.23
N LYS A 280 -18.55 9.48 20.70
CA LYS A 280 -18.93 9.41 22.12
C LYS A 280 -19.10 7.95 22.56
N ALA A 281 -18.03 7.17 22.52
CA ALA A 281 -18.00 5.76 22.89
C ALA A 281 -16.80 5.42 23.81
N PRO A 282 -16.83 4.30 24.55
CA PRO A 282 -15.67 3.83 25.32
C PRO A 282 -14.43 3.70 24.43
N ARG A 283 -13.28 4.15 24.94
CA ARG A 283 -12.01 4.13 24.22
C ARG A 283 -11.22 2.89 24.62
N LEU A 284 -10.99 2.00 23.66
CA LEU A 284 -10.17 0.81 23.84
C LEU A 284 -8.78 1.04 23.24
N ILE A 285 -7.78 0.38 23.82
CA ILE A 285 -6.43 0.28 23.26
C ILE A 285 -6.16 -1.22 23.08
N LEU A 286 -5.86 -1.61 21.85
CA LEU A 286 -5.46 -2.97 21.52
C LEU A 286 -3.94 -3.05 21.58
N VAL A 287 -3.42 -4.04 22.33
CA VAL A 287 -1.98 -4.29 22.47
C VAL A 287 -1.71 -5.73 22.09
N GLY A 288 -0.82 -5.95 21.12
CA GLY A 288 -0.45 -7.28 20.65
C GLY A 288 0.06 -7.26 19.20
N PRO A 289 0.20 -8.44 18.59
CA PRO A 289 0.40 -8.55 17.14
C PRO A 289 -0.94 -8.25 16.44
N VAL A 290 -1.21 -6.96 16.18
CA VAL A 290 -2.54 -6.54 15.71
C VAL A 290 -2.66 -6.47 14.19
N LEU A 291 -1.57 -6.53 13.41
CA LEU A 291 -1.59 -6.35 11.94
C LEU A 291 -0.46 -7.09 11.20
#